data_AF-A0A8J7KFB1-F1
#
_entry.id   AF-A0A8J7KFB1-F1
#
_cell.length_a   1.000
_cell.length_b   1.000
_cell.length_c   1.000
_cell.angle_alpha   90.00
_cell.angle_beta   90.00
_cell.angle_gamma   90.00
#
_symmetry.space_group_name_H-M   'P 1'
#
loop_
_entity.id
_entity.type
_entity.pdbx_description
1 polymer ?
#
loop_
_entity_poly.entity_id
_entity_poly.type
_entity_poly.pdbx_seq_one_letter_code
_entity_poly.pdbx_strand_id
1 'polypeptide(L)'
;MSINRGIRLSVAVAVLGVAASVTFAAPAQAAVNPAACKYSYDRYREHVSATCYDDNLSRWQLRAHCWTVYDDNIYINGTFAYGPGTGTSMVTCTVGELVDYTIVVVNL
;
A
#
# COMPACT_ATOMS: atom_id res chain seq x y z
N MET A 1 -17.08 -61.04 36.99
CA MET A 1 -17.19 -60.64 38.42
C MET A 1 -16.36 -59.35 38.56
N SER A 2 -16.94 -58.15 38.39
CA SER A 2 -17.51 -57.26 39.44
C SER A 2 -16.51 -57.07 40.60
N ILE A 3 -15.98 -55.90 41.02
CA ILE A 3 -16.56 -54.59 41.42
C ILE A 3 -15.35 -53.62 41.60
N ASN A 4 -15.22 -52.47 40.92
CA ASN A 4 -15.68 -51.11 41.28
C ASN A 4 -15.24 -50.54 42.66
N ARG A 5 -14.46 -49.44 42.67
CA ARG A 5 -14.61 -48.19 43.47
C ARG A 5 -13.28 -47.59 43.96
N GLY A 6 -13.14 -46.26 43.83
CA GLY A 6 -12.17 -45.50 44.60
C GLY A 6 -11.76 -44.14 44.02
N ILE A 7 -12.72 -43.23 43.86
CA ILE A 7 -12.54 -41.83 43.44
C ILE A 7 -11.55 -41.10 44.36
N ARG A 8 -10.59 -40.35 43.79
CA ARG A 8 -10.12 -39.08 44.36
C ARG A 8 -10.00 -38.02 43.27
N LEU A 9 -10.79 -36.95 43.46
CA LEU A 9 -10.78 -35.71 42.72
C LEU A 9 -9.39 -35.06 42.76
N SER A 10 -8.96 -34.49 41.64
CA SER A 10 -8.14 -33.28 41.62
C SER A 10 -8.57 -32.45 40.42
N VAL A 11 -9.36 -31.42 40.71
CA VAL A 11 -9.78 -30.39 39.76
C VAL A 11 -8.55 -29.56 39.45
N ALA A 12 -7.96 -29.76 38.27
CA ALA A 12 -7.09 -28.76 37.67
C ALA A 12 -7.99 -27.84 36.85
N VAL A 13 -8.30 -26.66 37.40
CA VAL A 13 -8.89 -25.55 36.64
C VAL A 13 -7.85 -25.17 35.58
N ALA A 14 -8.03 -25.69 34.36
CA ALA A 14 -7.37 -25.13 33.21
C ALA A 14 -7.93 -23.71 33.06
N VAL A 15 -7.14 -22.72 33.47
CA VAL A 15 -7.40 -21.32 33.17
C VAL A 15 -7.49 -21.26 31.64
N LEU A 16 -8.71 -21.14 31.13
CA LEU A 16 -8.98 -20.74 29.76
C LEU A 16 -8.44 -19.32 29.67
N GLY A 17 -7.15 -19.21 29.38
CA GLY A 17 -6.57 -18.00 28.83
C GLY A 17 -7.31 -17.78 27.52
N VAL A 18 -8.32 -16.91 27.55
CA VAL A 18 -8.86 -16.30 26.36
C VAL A 18 -7.70 -15.53 25.77
N ALA A 19 -6.93 -16.20 24.90
CA ALA A 19 -6.12 -15.52 23.92
C ALA A 19 -7.14 -14.81 23.05
N ALA A 20 -7.51 -13.59 23.45
CA ALA A 20 -8.11 -12.64 22.55
C ALA A 20 -7.08 -12.52 21.42
N SER A 21 -7.34 -13.23 20.33
CA SER A 21 -6.64 -13.05 19.08
C SER A 21 -6.89 -11.59 18.72
N VAL A 22 -5.96 -10.73 19.11
CA VAL A 22 -5.85 -9.38 18.60
C VAL A 22 -5.53 -9.59 17.13
N THR A 23 -6.57 -9.70 16.32
CA THR A 23 -6.46 -9.54 14.89
C THR A 23 -6.02 -8.10 14.71
N PHE A 24 -4.72 -7.89 14.55
CA PHE A 24 -4.22 -6.70 13.90
C PHE A 24 -4.93 -6.70 12.55
N ALA A 25 -5.87 -5.77 12.36
CA ALA A 25 -6.38 -5.50 11.04
C ALA A 25 -5.13 -5.24 10.20
N ALA A 26 -4.86 -6.12 9.23
CA ALA A 26 -3.84 -5.83 8.24
C ALA A 26 -4.15 -4.41 7.73
N PRO A 27 -3.14 -3.51 7.64
CA PRO A 27 -3.40 -2.23 7.00
C PRO A 27 -4.07 -2.55 5.67
N ALA A 28 -5.17 -1.86 5.37
CA ALA A 28 -5.90 -1.99 4.11
C ALA A 28 -4.87 -2.19 3.00
N GLN A 29 -4.95 -3.34 2.30
CA GLN A 29 -3.87 -3.77 1.40
C GLN A 29 -3.47 -2.57 0.55
N ALA A 30 -2.17 -2.26 0.50
CA ALA A 30 -1.66 -1.25 -0.42
C ALA A 30 -2.03 -1.71 -1.83
N ALA A 31 -3.14 -1.18 -2.33
CA ALA A 31 -3.85 -1.66 -3.50
C ALA A 31 -3.03 -1.55 -4.79
N VAL A 32 -1.97 -0.75 -4.75
CA VAL A 32 -1.00 -0.59 -5.82
C VAL A 32 0.34 -1.10 -5.33
N ASN A 33 0.85 -2.16 -5.95
CA ASN A 33 2.22 -2.63 -5.76
C ASN A 33 3.15 -1.88 -6.73
N PRO A 34 3.99 -0.93 -6.28
CA PRO A 34 4.87 -0.17 -7.16
C PRO A 34 5.85 -1.05 -7.95
N ALA A 35 6.29 -2.15 -7.37
CA ALA A 35 7.23 -3.07 -8.03
C ALA A 35 6.61 -3.83 -9.21
N ALA A 36 5.27 -3.92 -9.27
CA ALA A 36 4.55 -4.55 -10.37
C ALA A 36 4.14 -3.55 -11.48
N CYS A 37 4.39 -2.25 -11.27
CA CYS A 37 4.02 -1.22 -12.22
C CYS A 37 4.97 -1.18 -13.42
N LYS A 38 4.42 -0.82 -14.58
CA LYS A 38 5.19 -0.47 -15.77
C LYS A 38 5.40 1.03 -15.80
N TYR A 39 6.66 1.44 -15.87
CA TYR A 39 7.04 2.85 -15.92
C TYR A 39 7.48 3.22 -17.33
N SER A 40 7.13 4.43 -17.75
CA SER A 40 7.70 5.08 -18.92
C SER A 40 8.22 6.45 -18.51
N TYR A 41 9.39 6.81 -19.04
CA TYR A 41 10.02 8.10 -18.78
C TYR A 41 10.43 8.74 -20.10
N ASP A 42 9.95 9.96 -20.33
CA ASP A 42 10.34 10.83 -21.43
C ASP A 42 11.15 11.99 -20.87
N ARG A 43 12.48 11.87 -20.99
CA ARG A 43 13.43 12.86 -20.52
C ARG A 43 13.28 14.22 -21.21
N TYR A 44 12.92 14.26 -22.50
CA TYR A 44 12.80 15.55 -23.20
C TYR A 44 11.65 16.40 -22.68
N ARG A 45 10.65 15.76 -22.06
CA ARG A 45 9.50 16.43 -21.47
C ARG A 45 9.51 16.40 -19.94
N GLU A 46 10.54 15.81 -19.33
CA GLU A 46 10.58 15.52 -17.89
C GLU A 46 9.27 14.89 -17.38
N HIS A 47 8.81 13.89 -18.14
CA HIS A 47 7.51 13.26 -17.97
C HIS A 47 7.69 11.81 -17.55
N VAL A 48 6.97 11.40 -16.51
CA VAL A 48 6.90 10.00 -16.08
C VAL A 48 5.45 9.54 -16.03
N SER A 49 5.22 8.33 -16.54
CA SER A 49 3.96 7.63 -16.42
C SER A 49 4.16 6.30 -15.72
N ALA A 50 3.25 5.92 -14.84
CA ALA A 50 3.19 4.60 -14.25
C ALA A 50 1.85 3.97 -14.59
N THR A 51 1.88 2.74 -15.06
CA THR A 51 0.71 1.91 -15.28
C THR A 51 0.77 0.73 -14.32
N CYS A 52 -0.19 0.65 -13.41
CA CYS A 52 -0.23 -0.36 -12.36
C CYS A 52 -1.56 -1.11 -12.40
N TYR A 53 -1.52 -2.39 -12.04
CA TYR A 53 -2.73 -3.13 -11.72
C TYR A 53 -3.08 -2.93 -10.24
N ASP A 54 -4.36 -2.69 -9.98
CA ASP A 54 -4.95 -2.45 -8.67
C ASP A 54 -6.22 -3.30 -8.54
N ASP A 55 -6.26 -4.22 -7.59
CA ASP A 55 -7.41 -5.10 -7.33
C ASP A 55 -8.44 -4.49 -6.36
N ASN A 56 -8.10 -3.40 -5.70
CA ASN A 56 -8.74 -2.92 -4.48
C ASN A 56 -9.38 -1.52 -4.64
N LEU A 57 -9.86 -1.18 -5.85
CA LEU A 57 -10.61 0.05 -6.15
C LEU A 57 -9.89 1.33 -5.69
N SER A 58 -8.58 1.29 -5.46
CA SER A 58 -7.93 2.40 -4.80
C SER A 58 -7.73 3.58 -5.74
N ARG A 59 -7.67 4.75 -5.12
CA ARG A 59 -7.31 5.98 -5.79
C ARG A 59 -5.84 6.22 -5.56
N TRP A 60 -5.08 6.38 -6.64
CA TRP A 60 -3.64 6.61 -6.53
C TRP A 60 -3.15 7.55 -7.62
N GLN A 61 -1.96 8.09 -7.42
CA GLN A 61 -1.28 8.95 -8.38
C GLN A 61 0.23 8.88 -8.20
N LEU A 62 0.97 9.21 -9.25
CA LEU A 62 2.38 9.55 -9.12
C LEU A 62 2.53 10.92 -8.44
N ARG A 63 3.57 11.04 -7.63
CA ARG A 63 4.10 12.30 -7.14
C ARG A 63 5.55 12.39 -7.61
N ALA A 64 5.85 13.39 -8.43
CA ALA A 64 7.19 13.69 -8.88
C ALA A 64 7.85 14.71 -7.97
N HIS A 65 9.15 14.55 -7.78
CA HIS A 65 10.04 15.53 -7.19
C HIS A 65 10.81 16.21 -8.34
N CYS A 66 10.64 17.51 -8.47
CA CYS A 66 11.25 18.30 -9.54
C CYS A 66 12.23 19.31 -8.94
N TRP A 67 13.46 19.35 -9.47
CA TRP A 67 14.45 20.37 -9.15
C TRP A 67 14.31 21.53 -10.13
N THR A 68 14.21 22.76 -9.60
CA THR A 68 14.10 23.97 -10.41
C THR A 68 15.42 24.73 -10.46
N VAL A 69 15.58 25.58 -11.47
CA VAL A 69 16.80 26.40 -11.66
C VAL A 69 17.10 27.39 -10.53
N TYR A 70 16.16 27.57 -9.59
CA TYR A 70 16.32 28.42 -8.41
C TYR A 70 16.67 27.62 -7.15
N ASP A 71 17.14 26.37 -7.31
CA ASP A 71 17.43 25.43 -6.22
C ASP A 71 16.22 25.07 -5.32
N ASP A 72 15.01 25.40 -5.77
CA ASP A 72 13.79 24.96 -5.12
C ASP A 72 13.43 23.54 -5.57
N ASN A 73 13.19 22.68 -4.58
CA ASN A 73 12.69 21.33 -4.74
C ASN A 73 11.16 21.34 -4.55
N ILE A 74 10.42 21.00 -5.61
CA ILE A 74 8.95 21.01 -5.58
C ILE A 74 8.39 19.61 -5.83
N TYR A 75 7.24 19.33 -5.21
CA TYR A 75 6.48 18.12 -5.48
C TYR A 75 5.27 18.41 -6.35
N ILE A 76 5.15 17.68 -7.46
CA ILE A 76 4.01 17.78 -8.38
C ILE A 76 3.23 16.47 -8.31
N ASN A 77 1.91 16.55 -8.13
CA ASN A 77 1.05 15.39 -8.21
C ASN A 77 0.59 15.19 -9.66
N GLY A 78 0.59 13.93 -10.10
CA GLY A 78 0.13 13.52 -11.40
C GLY A 78 -1.39 13.37 -11.51
N THR A 79 -1.81 12.74 -12.60
CA THR A 79 -3.20 12.36 -12.80
C THR A 79 -3.61 11.24 -11.85
N PHE A 80 -4.84 11.29 -11.37
CA PHE A 80 -5.40 10.18 -10.61
C PHE A 80 -5.71 8.99 -11.50
N ALA A 81 -5.32 7.81 -11.04
CA ALA A 81 -5.85 6.54 -11.48
C ALA A 81 -6.93 6.09 -10.49
N TYR A 82 -8.00 5.48 -11.01
CA TYR A 82 -9.17 5.05 -10.25
C TYR A 82 -9.59 3.65 -10.68
N GLY A 83 -10.24 2.96 -9.75
CA GLY A 83 -11.03 1.77 -10.06
C GLY A 83 -10.22 0.48 -10.05
N PRO A 84 -10.89 -0.68 -10.17
CA PRO A 84 -10.22 -1.96 -10.18
C PRO A 84 -9.70 -2.25 -11.59
N GLY A 85 -8.54 -2.90 -11.67
CA GLY A 85 -7.86 -3.22 -12.91
C GLY A 85 -6.64 -2.34 -13.15
N THR A 86 -6.34 -2.10 -14.42
CA THR A 86 -5.13 -1.38 -14.82
C THR A 86 -5.41 0.11 -14.90
N GLY A 87 -4.75 0.90 -14.05
CA GLY A 87 -4.77 2.35 -14.07
C GLY A 87 -3.45 2.95 -14.52
N THR A 88 -3.49 4.16 -15.08
CA THR A 88 -2.28 4.91 -15.46
C THR A 88 -2.30 6.29 -14.81
N SER A 89 -1.22 6.62 -14.10
CA SER A 89 -0.96 7.96 -13.59
C SER A 89 0.22 8.58 -14.35
N MET A 90 0.13 9.87 -14.64
CA MET A 90 1.13 10.62 -15.40
C MET A 90 1.45 11.92 -14.69
N VAL A 91 2.71 12.32 -14.69
CA VAL A 91 3.18 13.59 -14.13
C VAL A 91 4.32 14.16 -14.97
N THR A 92 4.40 15.49 -15.04
CA THR A 92 5.39 16.22 -15.82
C THR A 92 5.99 17.33 -14.96
N CYS A 93 7.33 17.43 -14.90
CA CYS A 93 8.03 18.58 -14.35
C CYS A 93 8.06 19.71 -15.40
N THR A 94 7.17 20.69 -15.29
CA THR A 94 7.05 21.77 -16.31
C THR A 94 8.09 22.87 -16.18
N VAL A 95 8.72 23.02 -15.01
CA VAL A 95 9.63 24.13 -14.67
C VAL A 95 10.96 23.65 -14.08
N GLY A 96 11.35 22.40 -14.36
CA GLY A 96 12.51 21.79 -13.74
C GLY A 96 12.81 20.38 -14.26
N GLU A 97 13.84 19.76 -13.69
CA GLU A 97 14.28 18.38 -13.98
C GLU A 97 13.63 17.39 -13.00
N LEU A 98 13.20 16.23 -13.50
CA LEU A 98 12.69 15.15 -12.65
C LEU A 98 13.85 14.52 -11.86
N VAL A 99 13.79 14.62 -10.53
CA VAL A 99 14.80 14.03 -9.62
C VAL A 99 14.37 12.62 -9.20
N ASP A 100 13.14 12.50 -8.71
CA ASP A 100 12.55 11.23 -8.30
C ASP A 100 11.03 11.24 -8.49
N TYR A 101 10.42 10.07 -8.31
CA TYR A 101 8.97 9.94 -8.25
C TYR A 101 8.57 8.80 -7.33
N THR A 102 7.36 8.91 -6.79
CA THR A 102 6.76 7.88 -5.94
C THR A 102 5.28 7.71 -6.23
N ILE A 103 4.72 6.55 -5.88
CA ILE A 103 3.28 6.30 -5.94
C ILE A 103 2.67 6.69 -4.60
N VAL A 104 1.61 7.49 -4.65
CA VAL A 104 0.84 7.92 -3.48
C VAL A 104 -0.58 7.39 -3.60
N VAL A 105 -0.96 6.53 -2.65
CA VAL A 105 -2.36 6.11 -2.47
C VAL A 105 -3.10 7.20 -1.72
N VAL A 106 -4.28 7.57 -2.22
CA VAL A 106 -5.09 8.66 -1.70
C VAL A 106 -6.35 8.09 -1.08
N ASN A 107 -6.36 8.04 0.25
CA ASN A 107 -7.56 7.71 1.03
C ASN A 107 -8.44 8.95 1.13
N LEU A 108 -9.73 8.80 0.82
CA LEU A 108 -10.75 9.82 1.06
C LEU A 108 -11.32 9.68 2.48
#